data_AF-A0A7J2J477-F1
#
_entry.id   AF-A0A7J2J477-F1
#
_cell.length_a   1.000
_cell.length_b   1.000
_cell.length_c   1.000
_cell.angle_alpha   90.00
_cell.angle_beta   90.00
_cell.angle_gamma   90.00
#
_symmetry.space_group_name_H-M   'P 1'
#
loop_
_entity.id
_entity.type
_entity.pdbx_description
1 polymer ?
#
loop_
_entity_poly.entity_id
_entity_poly.type
_entity_poly.pdbx_seq_one_letter_code
_entity_poly.pdbx_strand_id
1 'polypeptide(L)'
;MARMHARKRGRSGSTRPYRTSPPEWVKYTPEEVEDLIVKLSKEGVPPSQIGIILRDQYGIPRAKLITGKRITKILKEKGLLQDIPEDLMNLIKRAVNLREHLDKHPKDLHSRRGLILIESKIRRLVKYYVN
;
A
#
# COMPACT_ATOMS: atom_id res chain seq x y z
N MET A 1 -7.96 1.21 19.67
CA MET A 1 -7.81 2.48 18.95
C MET A 1 -9.07 2.79 18.17
N ALA A 2 -9.54 4.04 18.19
CA ALA A 2 -10.64 4.49 17.34
C ALA A 2 -10.14 4.71 15.89
N ARG A 3 -11.04 4.61 14.92
CA ARG A 3 -10.71 4.93 13.51
C ARG A 3 -10.66 6.46 13.34
N MET A 4 -9.67 6.96 12.59
CA MET A 4 -9.35 8.40 12.48
C MET A 4 -10.56 9.33 12.20
N HIS A 5 -11.46 8.93 11.33
CA HIS A 5 -12.66 9.70 10.95
C HIS A 5 -13.94 8.87 11.10
N ALA A 6 -13.96 7.90 12.02
CA ALA A 6 -15.15 7.10 12.31
C ALA A 6 -15.26 6.78 13.80
N ARG A 7 -16.49 6.72 14.31
CA ARG A 7 -16.80 6.44 15.73
C ARG A 7 -16.59 4.96 16.12
N LYS A 8 -16.19 4.11 15.17
CA LYS A 8 -16.02 2.65 15.36
C LYS A 8 -14.62 2.33 15.91
N ARG A 9 -14.52 1.24 16.70
CA ARG A 9 -13.29 0.76 17.36
C ARG A 9 -12.85 -0.65 16.91
N GLY A 10 -13.26 -1.09 15.72
CA GLY A 10 -12.94 -2.44 15.22
C GLY A 10 -11.43 -2.70 15.09
N ARG A 11 -10.97 -3.84 15.60
CA ARG A 11 -9.57 -4.30 15.59
C ARG A 11 -9.45 -5.50 14.64
N SER A 12 -8.87 -5.27 13.47
CA SER A 12 -8.50 -6.31 12.51
C SER A 12 -7.16 -5.93 11.88
N GLY A 13 -6.27 -6.91 11.76
CA GLY A 13 -4.93 -6.71 11.23
C GLY A 13 -4.15 -8.02 11.21
N SER A 14 -3.12 -8.11 10.38
CA SER A 14 -2.30 -9.30 10.27
C SER A 14 -1.39 -9.45 11.50
N THR A 15 -1.54 -10.57 12.22
CA THR A 15 -0.60 -10.98 13.27
C THR A 15 0.57 -11.70 12.62
N ARG A 16 1.78 -11.19 12.83
CA ARG A 16 2.99 -11.77 12.24
C ARG A 16 3.52 -12.88 13.14
N PRO A 17 3.92 -14.04 12.58
CA PRO A 17 4.63 -15.03 13.37
C PRO A 17 5.98 -14.48 13.81
N TYR A 18 6.40 -14.85 15.01
CA TYR A 18 7.73 -14.53 15.51
C TYR A 18 8.75 -15.42 14.81
N ARG A 19 9.33 -14.91 13.71
CA ARG A 19 10.37 -15.58 12.92
C ARG A 19 11.38 -14.55 12.44
N THR A 20 12.66 -14.89 12.57
CA THR A 20 13.79 -14.10 12.08
C THR A 20 14.40 -14.69 10.81
N SER A 21 14.27 -16.00 10.59
CA SER A 21 14.74 -16.71 9.39
C SER A 21 13.61 -16.95 8.37
N PRO A 22 13.95 -17.12 7.07
CA PRO A 22 13.00 -17.57 6.07
C PRO A 22 12.54 -19.02 6.36
N PRO A 23 11.28 -19.38 6.02
CA PRO A 23 10.82 -20.75 6.14
C PRO A 23 11.55 -21.72 5.21
N GLU A 24 11.72 -22.99 5.63
CA GLU A 24 12.47 -24.02 4.88
C GLU A 24 11.88 -24.34 3.50
N TRP A 25 10.57 -24.19 3.32
CA TRP A 25 9.92 -24.45 2.03
C TRP A 25 10.21 -23.35 0.98
N VAL A 26 10.75 -22.21 1.39
CA VAL A 26 11.11 -21.13 0.47
C VAL A 26 12.50 -21.42 -0.08
N LYS A 27 12.56 -21.92 -1.31
CA LYS A 27 13.80 -22.26 -2.00
C LYS A 27 14.42 -21.09 -2.79
N TYR A 28 13.76 -19.95 -2.81
CA TYR A 28 14.19 -18.79 -3.60
C TYR A 28 15.40 -18.11 -3.00
N THR A 29 16.35 -17.73 -3.85
CA THR A 29 17.49 -16.91 -3.44
C THR A 29 17.06 -15.45 -3.26
N PRO A 30 17.81 -14.64 -2.48
CA PRO A 30 17.53 -13.22 -2.36
C PRO A 30 17.49 -12.47 -3.70
N GLU A 31 18.36 -12.86 -4.64
CA GLU A 31 18.47 -12.27 -5.97
C GLU A 31 17.23 -12.55 -6.82
N GLU A 32 16.77 -13.81 -6.84
CA GLU A 32 15.53 -14.19 -7.54
C GLU A 32 14.31 -13.42 -7.01
N VAL A 33 14.24 -13.20 -5.69
CA VAL A 33 13.14 -12.42 -5.10
C VAL A 33 13.21 -10.95 -5.50
N GLU A 34 14.41 -10.36 -5.58
CA GLU A 34 14.58 -8.99 -6.08
C GLU A 34 14.16 -8.88 -7.56
N ASP A 35 14.54 -9.85 -8.39
CA ASP A 35 14.17 -9.87 -9.81
C ASP A 35 12.66 -10.05 -10.02
N LEU A 36 12.00 -10.89 -9.23
CA LEU A 36 10.55 -11.02 -9.23
C LEU A 36 9.85 -9.72 -8.84
N ILE A 37 10.37 -9.01 -7.82
CA ILE A 37 9.83 -7.71 -7.41
C ILE A 37 9.98 -6.68 -8.53
N VAL A 38 11.15 -6.65 -9.18
CA VAL A 38 11.42 -5.74 -10.30
C VAL A 38 10.50 -6.04 -11.48
N LYS A 39 10.31 -7.32 -11.82
CA LYS A 39 9.40 -7.75 -12.89
C LYS A 39 7.97 -7.29 -12.63
N LEU A 40 7.42 -7.59 -11.47
CA LEU A 40 6.06 -7.18 -11.10
C LEU A 40 5.90 -5.65 -11.04
N SER A 41 6.93 -4.93 -10.62
CA SER A 41 6.92 -3.48 -10.63
C SER A 41 6.90 -2.90 -12.06
N LYS A 42 7.62 -3.52 -13.00
CA LYS A 42 7.60 -3.12 -14.42
C LYS A 42 6.25 -3.40 -15.08
N GLU A 43 5.54 -4.43 -14.62
CA GLU A 43 4.14 -4.70 -15.01
C GLU A 43 3.16 -3.66 -14.44
N GLY A 44 3.62 -2.72 -13.62
CA GLY A 44 2.79 -1.65 -13.04
C GLY A 44 2.05 -2.04 -11.76
N VAL A 45 2.40 -3.18 -11.16
CA VAL A 45 1.76 -3.66 -9.92
C VAL A 45 2.26 -2.82 -8.72
N PRO A 46 1.36 -2.31 -7.86
CA PRO A 46 1.76 -1.53 -6.70
C PRO A 46 2.50 -2.38 -5.64
N PRO A 47 3.39 -1.78 -4.83
CA PRO A 47 4.17 -2.50 -3.81
C PRO A 47 3.33 -3.32 -2.83
N SER A 48 2.14 -2.83 -2.46
CA SER A 48 1.21 -3.55 -1.59
C SER A 48 0.72 -4.87 -2.22
N GLN A 49 0.42 -4.85 -3.51
CA GLN A 49 -0.05 -6.01 -4.27
C GLN A 49 1.08 -6.95 -4.64
N ILE A 50 2.30 -6.44 -4.90
CA ILE A 50 3.50 -7.27 -5.06
C ILE A 50 3.68 -8.20 -3.84
N GLY A 51 3.53 -7.66 -2.62
CA GLY A 51 3.62 -8.47 -1.40
C GLY A 51 2.54 -9.56 -1.30
N ILE A 52 1.35 -9.32 -1.84
CA ILE A 52 0.25 -10.31 -1.88
C ILE A 52 0.57 -11.40 -2.90
N ILE A 53 1.01 -11.02 -4.10
CA ILE A 53 1.39 -11.95 -5.16
C ILE A 53 2.54 -12.86 -4.73
N LEU A 54 3.59 -12.30 -4.12
CA LEU A 54 4.70 -13.07 -3.59
C LEU A 54 4.24 -14.10 -2.55
N ARG A 55 3.28 -13.74 -1.70
CA ARG A 55 2.73 -14.64 -0.68
C ARG A 55 1.86 -15.74 -1.29
N ASP A 56 0.94 -15.37 -2.17
CA ASP A 56 -0.15 -16.24 -2.61
C ASP A 56 0.24 -17.11 -3.82
N GLN A 57 1.08 -16.60 -4.73
CA GLN A 57 1.53 -17.35 -5.92
C GLN A 57 2.89 -18.02 -5.72
N TYR A 58 3.84 -17.32 -5.11
CA TYR A 58 5.23 -17.79 -4.99
C TYR A 58 5.53 -18.43 -3.62
N GLY A 59 4.59 -18.38 -2.68
CA GLY A 59 4.76 -18.96 -1.34
C GLY A 59 5.77 -18.21 -0.47
N ILE A 60 6.14 -16.98 -0.82
CA ILE A 60 7.08 -16.11 -0.10
C ILE A 60 6.29 -15.25 0.91
N PRO A 61 6.28 -15.57 2.22
CA PRO A 61 5.39 -14.88 3.15
C PRO A 61 5.80 -13.44 3.42
N ARG A 62 7.12 -13.17 3.41
CA ARG A 62 7.70 -11.85 3.65
C ARG A 62 9.03 -11.70 2.92
N ALA A 63 9.08 -10.80 1.94
CA ALA A 63 10.32 -10.44 1.24
C ALA A 63 11.46 -10.05 2.20
N LYS A 64 11.16 -9.29 3.27
CA LYS A 64 12.16 -8.84 4.26
C LYS A 64 12.92 -9.99 4.93
N LEU A 65 12.31 -11.15 5.13
CA LEU A 65 12.98 -12.28 5.78
C LEU A 65 14.05 -12.93 4.88
N ILE A 66 13.90 -12.78 3.57
CA ILE A 66 14.80 -13.39 2.58
C ILE A 66 15.86 -12.36 2.16
N THR A 67 15.42 -11.17 1.72
CA THR A 67 16.31 -10.14 1.15
C THR A 67 16.87 -9.18 2.19
N GLY A 68 16.39 -9.21 3.44
CA GLY A 68 16.74 -8.24 4.49
C GLY A 68 16.15 -6.84 4.30
N LYS A 69 15.65 -6.51 3.10
CA LYS A 69 15.12 -5.19 2.72
C LYS A 69 13.59 -5.21 2.61
N ARG A 70 12.96 -4.03 2.72
CA ARG A 70 11.52 -3.88 2.39
C ARG A 70 11.36 -3.74 0.87
N ILE A 71 10.21 -4.15 0.34
CA ILE A 71 9.86 -4.01 -1.08
C ILE A 71 10.09 -2.57 -1.57
N THR A 72 9.63 -1.58 -0.81
CA THR A 72 9.82 -0.16 -1.14
C THR A 72 11.30 0.27 -1.20
N LYS A 73 12.18 -0.35 -0.41
CA LYS A 73 13.62 -0.07 -0.44
C LYS A 73 14.27 -0.68 -1.69
N ILE A 74 13.88 -1.92 -2.04
CA ILE A 74 14.36 -2.59 -3.27
C ILE A 74 13.96 -1.78 -4.50
N LEU A 75 12.71 -1.32 -4.57
CA LEU A 75 12.23 -0.49 -5.68
C LEU A 75 12.96 0.86 -5.76
N LYS A 76 13.29 1.47 -4.61
CA LYS A 76 14.07 2.71 -4.56
C LYS A 76 15.49 2.51 -5.08
N GLU A 77 16.16 1.44 -4.68
CA GLU A 77 17.53 1.12 -5.12
C GLU A 77 17.61 0.85 -6.63
N LYS A 78 16.54 0.28 -7.21
CA LYS A 78 16.44 0.00 -8.65
C LYS A 78 15.88 1.18 -9.47
N GLY A 79 15.56 2.32 -8.85
CA GLY A 79 15.00 3.49 -9.53
C GLY A 79 13.59 3.30 -10.09
N LEU A 80 12.84 2.30 -9.61
CA LEU A 80 11.48 1.97 -10.07
C LEU A 80 10.40 2.46 -9.09
N LEU A 81 10.79 3.19 -8.06
CA LEU A 81 9.85 3.76 -7.11
C LEU A 81 9.12 4.95 -7.73
N GLN A 82 7.79 4.98 -7.60
CA GLN A 82 6.98 6.12 -7.99
C GLN A 82 7.31 7.35 -7.11
N ASP A 83 7.29 8.54 -7.71
CA ASP A 83 7.53 9.80 -7.01
C ASP A 83 6.47 10.07 -5.93
N ILE A 84 5.22 9.68 -6.21
CA ILE A 84 4.10 9.83 -5.29
C ILE A 84 3.91 8.51 -4.53
N PRO A 85 3.87 8.54 -3.18
CA PRO A 85 3.55 7.38 -2.38
C PRO A 85 2.18 6.75 -2.74
N GLU A 86 2.14 5.42 -2.72
CA GLU A 86 0.96 4.62 -3.11
C GLU A 86 -0.30 4.98 -2.27
N ASP A 87 -0.12 5.19 -0.97
CA ASP A 87 -1.19 5.55 -0.04
C ASP A 87 -1.82 6.91 -0.36
N LEU A 88 -0.99 7.90 -0.72
CA LEU A 88 -1.44 9.22 -1.15
C LEU A 88 -2.17 9.14 -2.50
N MET A 89 -1.57 8.45 -3.48
CA MET A 89 -2.16 8.28 -4.81
C MET A 89 -3.54 7.60 -4.74
N ASN A 90 -3.69 6.58 -3.89
CA ASN A 90 -4.96 5.89 -3.68
C ASN A 90 -6.04 6.78 -3.07
N LEU A 91 -5.69 7.71 -2.16
CA LEU A 91 -6.65 8.68 -1.62
C LEU A 91 -7.03 9.73 -2.66
N ILE A 92 -6.08 10.20 -3.47
CA ILE A 92 -6.34 11.15 -4.55
C ILE A 92 -7.29 10.55 -5.58
N LYS A 93 -7.02 9.32 -6.06
CA LYS A 93 -7.92 8.60 -6.98
C LYS A 93 -9.35 8.51 -6.43
N ARG A 94 -9.49 8.18 -5.14
CA ARG A 94 -10.81 8.13 -4.49
C ARG A 94 -11.49 9.49 -4.38
N ALA A 95 -10.73 10.55 -4.14
CA ALA A 95 -11.26 11.91 -4.08
C ALA A 95 -11.77 12.38 -5.44
N VAL A 96 -11.01 12.11 -6.51
CA VAL A 96 -11.40 12.43 -7.90
C VAL A 96 -12.71 11.73 -8.27
N ASN A 97 -12.81 10.42 -8.07
CA ASN A 97 -14.03 9.67 -8.38
C ASN A 97 -15.24 10.20 -7.59
N LEU A 98 -15.04 10.60 -6.33
CA LEU A 98 -16.12 11.14 -5.50
C LEU A 98 -16.52 12.56 -5.93
N ARG A 99 -15.57 13.34 -6.46
CA ARG A 99 -15.83 14.66 -7.05
C ARG A 99 -16.71 14.53 -8.28
N GLU A 100 -16.33 13.66 -9.22
CA GLU A 100 -17.11 13.38 -10.44
C GLU A 100 -18.53 12.90 -10.13
N HIS A 101 -18.70 12.08 -9.07
CA HIS A 101 -20.02 11.68 -8.59
C HIS A 101 -20.85 12.86 -8.08
N LEU A 102 -20.24 13.76 -7.29
CA LEU A 102 -20.91 14.93 -6.74
C LEU A 102 -21.25 15.98 -7.79
N ASP A 103 -20.48 16.08 -8.87
CA ASP A 103 -20.79 16.97 -10.00
C ASP A 103 -22.09 16.53 -10.68
N LYS A 104 -22.36 15.22 -10.77
CA LYS A 104 -23.62 14.66 -11.26
C LYS A 104 -24.75 14.73 -10.22
N HIS A 105 -24.41 14.58 -8.94
CA HIS A 105 -25.36 14.50 -7.83
C HIS A 105 -25.05 15.52 -6.71
N PRO A 106 -25.28 16.83 -6.95
CA PRO A 106 -24.86 17.88 -6.02
C PRO A 106 -25.63 17.88 -4.68
N LYS A 107 -26.79 17.23 -4.63
CA LYS A 107 -27.64 17.12 -3.43
C LYS A 107 -27.21 15.98 -2.49
N ASP A 108 -26.23 15.16 -2.85
CA ASP A 108 -25.72 14.08 -1.99
C ASP A 108 -24.80 14.63 -0.87
N LEU A 109 -25.42 15.03 0.23
CA LEU A 109 -24.74 15.56 1.41
C LEU A 109 -23.84 14.53 2.10
N HIS A 110 -24.17 13.23 2.00
CA HIS A 110 -23.40 12.17 2.63
C HIS A 110 -22.04 12.01 1.94
N SER A 111 -22.05 11.92 0.62
CA SER A 111 -20.84 11.86 -0.20
C SER A 111 -20.02 13.14 -0.10
N ARG A 112 -20.67 14.32 -0.02
CA ARG A 112 -19.97 15.60 0.21
C ARG A 112 -19.20 15.59 1.53
N ARG A 113 -19.80 15.10 2.61
CA ARG A 113 -19.08 14.89 3.89
C ARG A 113 -17.94 13.89 3.72
N GLY A 114 -18.17 12.80 2.98
CA GLY A 114 -17.13 11.81 2.65
C GLY A 114 -15.91 12.44 1.97
N LEU A 115 -16.13 13.34 1.01
CA LEU A 115 -15.07 14.06 0.28
C LEU A 115 -14.22 14.91 1.23
N ILE A 116 -14.86 15.71 2.10
CA ILE A 116 -14.15 16.53 3.10
C ILE A 116 -13.24 15.69 4.01
N LEU A 117 -13.71 14.50 4.40
CA LEU A 117 -12.91 13.57 5.22
C LEU A 117 -11.74 12.96 4.45
N ILE A 118 -11.91 12.68 3.15
CA ILE A 118 -10.81 12.17 2.30
C ILE A 118 -9.77 13.27 2.08
N GLU A 119 -10.19 14.49 1.73
CA GLU A 119 -9.30 15.65 1.57
C GLU A 119 -8.51 15.93 2.86
N SER A 120 -9.17 15.82 4.02
CA SER A 120 -8.51 15.97 5.32
C SER A 120 -7.41 14.90 5.54
N LYS A 121 -7.62 13.66 5.09
CA LYS A 121 -6.58 12.61 5.15
C LYS A 121 -5.43 12.90 4.19
N ILE A 122 -5.73 13.36 2.97
CA ILE A 122 -4.73 13.74 1.97
C ILE A 122 -3.82 14.83 2.55
N ARG A 123 -4.38 15.92 3.08
CA ARG A 123 -3.62 17.02 3.70
C ARG A 123 -2.72 16.54 4.85
N ARG A 124 -3.20 15.60 5.66
CA ARG A 124 -2.40 14.99 6.75
C ARG A 124 -1.24 14.15 6.23
N LEU A 125 -1.45 13.34 5.19
CA LEU A 125 -0.38 12.55 4.59
C LEU A 125 0.65 13.43 3.88
N VAL A 126 0.19 14.44 3.13
CA VAL A 126 1.10 15.42 2.50
C VAL A 126 1.99 16.08 3.54
N LYS A 127 1.42 16.54 4.66
CA LYS A 127 2.21 17.10 5.76
C LYS A 127 3.25 16.12 6.32
N TYR A 128 2.94 14.83 6.38
CA TYR A 128 3.86 13.80 6.86
C TYR A 128 4.99 13.49 5.87
N TYR A 129 4.76 13.58 4.57
CA TYR A 129 5.78 13.31 3.56
C TYR A 129 6.65 14.52 3.20
N VAL A 130 6.15 15.74 3.42
CA VAL A 130 6.89 16.99 3.21
C VAL A 130 7.78 17.33 4.40
N ASN A 131 7.32 17.05 5.63
CA ASN A 131 8.11 17.21 6.85
C ASN A 131 9.06 16.03 7.06
#